data_AF-A0A932N4S6-F1
#
_entry.id   AF-A0A932N4S6-F1
#
_cell.length_a   1.000
_cell.length_b   1.000
_cell.length_c   1.000
_cell.angle_alpha   90.00
_cell.angle_beta   90.00
_cell.angle_gamma   90.00
#
_symmetry.space_group_name_H-M   'P 1'
#
loop_
_entity.id
_entity.type
_entity.pdbx_description
1 polymer ?
#
loop_
_entity_poly.entity_id
_entity_poly.type
_entity_poly.pdbx_seq_one_letter_code
_entity_poly.pdbx_strand_id
1 'polypeptide(L)'
;VAGFICNALIKPLKDSDFMTEEELAQERQLAHERALKAEASMSNATVANTAKSSPVVVLLAWLAVGIPMAWGMMITLEKAMKFLK
;
A
#
# COMPACT_ATOMS: atom_id res chain seq x y z
N VAL A 1 -3.49 7.24 17.43
CA VAL A 1 -4.85 7.54 17.95
C VAL A 1 -5.75 8.15 16.88
N ALA A 2 -5.35 9.22 16.20
CA ALA A 2 -6.17 9.83 15.13
C ALA A 2 -6.61 8.83 14.04
N GLY A 3 -5.69 8.00 13.52
CA GLY A 3 -6.05 6.98 12.51
C GLY A 3 -7.04 5.92 13.02
N PHE A 4 -7.01 5.60 14.32
CA PHE A 4 -7.97 4.67 14.93
C PHE A 4 -9.35 5.31 15.06
N ILE A 5 -9.41 6.60 15.44
CA ILE A 5 -10.66 7.37 15.48
C ILE A 5 -11.24 7.51 14.07
N CYS A 6 -10.42 7.82 13.05
CA CYS A 6 -10.87 7.88 11.66
C CYS A 6 -11.42 6.53 11.16
N ASN A 7 -10.80 5.40 11.52
CA ASN A 7 -11.31 4.07 11.16
C ASN A 7 -12.64 3.77 11.88
N ALA A 8 -12.75 4.11 13.17
CA ALA A 8 -13.98 3.92 13.95
C ALA A 8 -15.17 4.78 13.48
N LEU A 9 -14.92 5.89 12.79
CA LEU A 9 -15.97 6.76 12.23
C LEU A 9 -16.59 6.19 10.94
N ILE A 10 -16.02 5.14 10.35
CA ILE A 10 -16.57 4.47 9.17
C ILE A 10 -17.73 3.58 9.63
N LYS A 11 -18.97 3.98 9.30
CA LYS A 11 -20.18 3.18 9.57
C LYS A 11 -20.51 2.30 8.36
N PRO A 12 -21.07 1.09 8.58
CA PRO A 12 -21.55 0.25 7.48
C PRO A 12 -22.67 0.99 6.74
N LEU A 13 -22.59 0.94 5.41
CA LEU A 13 -23.58 1.51 4.50
C LEU A 13 -24.92 0.77 4.69
N LYS A 14 -26.03 1.49 4.49
CA LYS A 14 -27.37 1.01 4.84
C LYS A 14 -27.94 0.10 3.74
N ASP A 15 -28.66 -0.96 4.12
CA ASP A 15 -29.18 -2.01 3.21
C ASP A 15 -30.01 -1.49 2.02
N SER A 16 -30.57 -0.28 2.12
CA SER A 16 -31.34 0.38 1.04
C SER A 16 -30.50 1.06 -0.04
N ASP A 17 -29.19 1.24 0.18
CA ASP A 17 -28.24 1.81 -0.78
C ASP A 17 -27.41 0.69 -1.48
N PHE A 18 -27.70 -0.58 -1.18
CA PHE A 18 -27.09 -1.71 -1.87
C PHE A 18 -27.80 -1.91 -3.20
N MET A 19 -27.02 -1.98 -4.29
CA MET A 19 -27.51 -2.47 -5.58
C MET A 19 -28.03 -3.90 -5.42
N THR A 20 -29.12 -4.19 -6.13
CA THR A 20 -29.71 -5.52 -6.26
C THR A 20 -28.64 -6.57 -6.59
N GLU A 21 -28.68 -7.75 -5.96
CA GLU A 21 -27.57 -8.73 -5.97
C GLU A 21 -27.06 -9.11 -7.38
N GLU A 22 -27.93 -9.09 -8.38
CA GLU A 22 -27.58 -9.38 -9.78
C GLU A 22 -26.69 -8.29 -10.41
N GLU A 23 -26.91 -7.02 -10.06
CA GLU A 23 -26.10 -5.91 -10.56
C GLU A 23 -24.78 -5.80 -9.78
N LEU A 24 -24.77 -6.16 -8.49
CA LEU A 24 -23.57 -6.20 -7.65
C LEU A 24 -22.58 -7.27 -8.14
N ALA A 25 -23.08 -8.42 -8.63
CA ALA A 25 -22.24 -9.44 -9.24
C ALA A 25 -21.58 -8.95 -10.54
N GLN A 26 -22.31 -8.23 -11.39
CA GLN A 26 -21.77 -7.65 -12.62
C GLN A 26 -20.77 -6.52 -12.34
N GLU A 27 -21.08 -5.63 -11.40
CA GLU A 27 -20.18 -4.52 -11.07
C GLU A 27 -18.93 -4.99 -10.32
N ARG A 28 -19.04 -6.04 -9.49
CA ARG A 28 -17.88 -6.70 -8.88
C ARG A 28 -17.00 -7.39 -9.92
N GLN A 29 -17.58 -8.01 -10.95
CA GLN A 29 -16.82 -8.56 -12.07
C GLN A 29 -16.08 -7.46 -12.84
N LEU A 30 -16.76 -6.36 -13.16
CA LEU A 30 -16.15 -5.20 -13.83
C LEU A 30 -15.07 -4.52 -12.96
N ALA A 31 -15.29 -4.41 -11.65
CA ALA A 31 -14.32 -3.88 -10.71
C ALA A 31 -13.11 -4.81 -10.58
N HIS A 32 -13.32 -6.13 -10.59
CA HIS A 32 -12.25 -7.12 -10.56
C HIS A 32 -11.45 -7.10 -11.86
N GLU A 33 -12.09 -7.00 -13.04
CA GLU A 33 -11.40 -6.82 -14.30
C GLU A 33 -10.64 -5.49 -14.38
N ARG A 34 -11.21 -4.39 -13.85
CA ARG A 34 -10.52 -3.10 -13.74
C ARG A 34 -9.35 -3.16 -12.77
N ALA A 35 -9.47 -3.89 -11.66
CA ALA A 35 -8.39 -4.10 -10.72
C ALA A 35 -7.27 -4.94 -11.36
N LEU A 36 -7.61 -6.05 -12.03
CA LEU A 36 -6.65 -6.87 -12.77
C LEU A 36 -5.99 -6.07 -13.91
N LYS A 37 -6.73 -5.22 -14.62
CA LYS A 37 -6.20 -4.35 -15.66
C LYS A 37 -5.35 -3.22 -15.08
N ALA A 38 -5.70 -2.70 -13.91
CA ALA A 38 -4.91 -1.71 -13.19
C ALA A 38 -3.62 -2.34 -12.64
N GLU A 39 -3.67 -3.55 -12.11
CA GLU A 39 -2.50 -4.31 -11.66
C GLU A 39 -1.62 -4.72 -12.84
N ALA A 40 -2.19 -5.18 -13.96
CA ALA A 40 -1.47 -5.45 -15.19
C ALA A 40 -0.88 -4.16 -15.79
N SER A 41 -1.61 -3.04 -15.71
CA SER A 41 -1.11 -1.72 -16.12
C SER A 41 -0.08 -1.17 -15.14
N MET A 42 -0.10 -1.53 -13.86
CA MET A 42 0.89 -1.13 -12.85
C MET A 42 2.16 -1.98 -12.99
N SER A 43 1.99 -3.27 -13.26
CA SER A 43 3.08 -4.18 -13.65
C SER A 43 3.72 -3.69 -14.95
N ASN A 44 2.91 -3.33 -15.95
CA ASN A 44 3.38 -2.79 -17.21
C ASN A 44 3.84 -1.33 -17.10
N ALA A 45 3.37 -0.52 -16.14
CA ALA A 45 3.88 0.83 -15.89
C ALA A 45 5.20 0.79 -15.11
N THR A 46 5.40 -0.19 -14.24
CA THR A 46 6.71 -0.46 -13.61
C THR A 46 7.73 -0.86 -14.67
N VAL A 47 7.30 -1.55 -15.74
CA VAL A 47 8.16 -1.91 -16.88
C VAL A 47 8.26 -0.79 -17.93
N ALA A 48 7.18 -0.09 -18.26
CA ALA A 48 7.09 0.90 -19.35
C ALA A 48 7.51 2.32 -18.96
N ASN A 49 7.47 2.70 -17.68
CA ASN A 49 8.13 3.92 -17.18
C ASN A 49 9.61 3.69 -16.84
N THR A 50 10.23 2.60 -17.31
CA THR A 50 11.68 2.46 -17.28
C THR A 50 12.30 3.44 -18.29
N ALA A 51 12.33 4.71 -17.92
CA ALA A 51 13.21 5.70 -18.51
C ALA A 51 14.65 5.30 -18.20
N LYS A 52 15.20 4.26 -18.86
CA LYS A 52 16.56 3.70 -18.68
C LYS A 52 17.13 3.97 -17.27
N SER A 53 16.40 3.59 -16.23
CA SER A 53 16.84 3.82 -14.87
C SER A 53 18.03 2.90 -14.66
N SER A 54 19.24 3.47 -14.54
CA SER A 54 20.43 2.65 -14.28
C SER A 54 20.20 1.85 -13.00
N PRO A 55 20.45 0.53 -13.00
CA PRO A 55 20.24 -0.31 -11.81
C PRO A 55 21.03 0.20 -10.59
N VAL A 56 22.15 0.88 -10.85
CA VAL A 56 22.95 1.55 -9.82
C VAL A 56 22.20 2.70 -9.15
N VAL A 57 21.47 3.51 -9.92
CA VAL A 57 20.70 4.64 -9.37
C VAL A 57 19.55 4.15 -8.51
N VAL A 58 18.88 3.07 -8.94
CA VAL A 58 17.80 2.44 -8.16
C VAL A 58 18.33 1.89 -6.83
N LEU A 59 19.48 1.20 -6.85
CA LEU A 59 20.14 0.72 -5.63
C LEU A 59 20.53 1.86 -4.70
N LEU A 60 21.12 2.93 -5.22
CA LEU A 60 21.50 4.10 -4.41
C LEU A 60 20.28 4.79 -3.80
N ALA A 61 19.18 4.91 -4.54
CA ALA A 61 17.93 5.46 -4.02
C ALA A 61 17.36 4.61 -2.87
N TRP A 62 17.38 3.28 -3.03
CA TRP A 62 16.98 2.35 -1.96
C TRP A 62 17.88 2.43 -0.73
N LEU A 63 19.19 2.56 -0.91
CA LEU A 63 20.13 2.75 0.21
C LEU A 63 19.92 4.10 0.90
N ALA A 64 19.68 5.17 0.15
CA ALA A 64 19.42 6.50 0.70
C ALA A 64 18.16 6.53 1.60
N VAL A 65 17.17 5.66 1.35
CA VAL A 65 15.99 5.50 2.20
C VAL A 65 16.22 4.47 3.31
N GLY A 66 16.82 3.33 2.96
CA GLY A 66 17.01 2.20 3.86
C GLY A 66 18.01 2.48 4.99
N ILE A 67 19.10 3.21 4.73
CA ILE A 67 20.13 3.51 5.73
C ILE A 67 19.56 4.38 6.87
N PRO A 68 18.92 5.54 6.61
CA PRO A 68 18.32 6.34 7.69
C PRO A 68 17.22 5.59 8.44
N MET A 69 16.42 4.78 7.74
CA MET A 69 15.37 3.97 8.36
C MET A 69 15.96 2.91 9.32
N ALA A 70 16.95 2.14 8.86
CA ALA A 70 17.62 1.12 9.67
C ALA A 70 18.30 1.73 10.90
N TRP A 71 18.89 2.92 10.75
CA TRP A 71 19.47 3.66 11.86
C TRP A 71 18.43 4.01 12.95
N GLY A 72 17.28 4.54 12.54
CA GLY A 72 16.18 4.82 13.46
C GLY A 72 15.65 3.56 14.16
N MET A 73 15.56 2.45 13.42
CA MET A 73 15.18 1.14 13.96
C MET A 73 16.19 0.66 15.01
N MET A 74 17.50 0.79 14.73
CA MET A 74 18.54 0.38 15.67
C MET A 74 18.49 1.16 16.99
N ILE A 75 18.31 2.48 16.93
CA ILE A 75 18.18 3.31 18.14
C ILE A 75 16.97 2.85 18.98
N THR A 76 15.86 2.51 18.31
CA THR A 76 14.66 2.01 18.98
C THR A 76 14.93 0.66 19.65
N LEU A 77 15.59 -0.26 18.95
CA LEU A 77 15.97 -1.57 19.49
C LEU A 77 16.92 -1.44 20.67
N GLU A 78 17.92 -0.56 20.63
CA GLU A 78 18.82 -0.32 21.77
C GLU A 78 18.08 0.20 23.00
N LYS A 79 17.15 1.14 22.81
CA LYS A 79 16.33 1.69 23.91
C LYS A 79 15.38 0.65 24.47
N ALA A 80 14.75 -0.16 23.62
CA ALA A 80 13.87 -1.24 24.02
C ALA A 80 14.63 -2.35 24.77
N MET A 81 15.81 -2.76 24.27
CA MET A 81 16.65 -3.76 24.93
C MET A 81 17.15 -3.29 26.29
N LYS A 82 17.45 -2.00 26.46
CA LYS A 82 17.80 -1.43 27.78
C LYS A 82 16.66 -1.51 28.79
N PHE A 83 15.40 -1.57 28.35
CA PHE A 83 14.24 -1.75 29.21
C PHE A 83 13.94 -3.23 29.50
N LEU A 84 14.39 -4.15 28.64
CA LEU A 84 14.22 -5.60 28.79
C LEU A 84 15.25 -6.24 29.73
N LYS A 85 16.33 -5.51 30.07
CA LYS A 85 17.36 -5.92 31.03
C LYS A 85 17.10 -5.31 32.41
#